data_AF-A0A0E3BU20-F1
#
_entry.id   AF-A0A0E3BU20-F1
#
_cell.length_a   1.000
_cell.length_b   1.000
_cell.length_c   1.000
_cell.angle_alpha   90.00
_cell.angle_beta   90.00
_cell.angle_gamma   90.00
#
_symmetry.space_group_name_H-M   'P 1'
#
loop_
_entity.id
_entity.type
_entity.pdbx_description
1 polymer ?
#
loop_
_entity_poly.entity_id
_entity_poly.type
_entity_poly.pdbx_seq_one_letter_code
_entity_poly.pdbx_strand_id
1 'polypeptide(L)'
;MHFLSSRIERNHLKFTEITVDDVVNAPKIEKYESGNFTSVTSSNNGCAHAVPEDWYQKEYREAIVEAGIEQDIAWQILNNRQKRKWTQRQLAERLGTQQSAVRRLEDPEYGRHSLNTLVKVAHAFDCALQVRLLPFSEFAEISNNLSPEATFAASFIEEFTNGSEEEI
;
A
#
# COMPACT_ATOMS: atom_id res chain seq x y z
N MET A 1 1.04 36.39 -32.63
CA MET A 1 1.48 36.66 -31.25
C MET A 1 1.34 35.34 -30.49
N HIS A 2 2.40 34.55 -30.46
CA HIS A 2 3.44 34.52 -29.42
C HIS A 2 3.13 33.45 -28.35
N PHE A 3 3.81 32.32 -28.48
CA PHE A 3 4.01 31.30 -27.45
C PHE A 3 4.76 31.88 -26.25
N LEU A 4 4.37 31.49 -25.03
CA LEU A 4 5.21 31.18 -23.84
C LEU A 4 4.31 30.33 -22.91
N SER A 5 4.49 29.01 -22.70
CA SER A 5 5.60 28.26 -22.10
C SER A 5 5.91 28.62 -20.64
N SER A 6 5.37 27.81 -19.72
CA SER A 6 5.92 27.55 -18.36
C SER A 6 5.11 26.39 -17.76
N ARG A 7 5.35 25.12 -18.13
CA ARG A 7 6.44 24.27 -17.64
C ARG A 7 6.87 24.64 -16.21
N ILE A 8 6.02 24.30 -15.25
CA ILE A 8 6.47 24.11 -13.87
C ILE A 8 7.39 22.89 -13.91
N GLU A 9 8.66 23.14 -13.60
CA GLU A 9 9.71 22.14 -13.56
C GLU A 9 9.31 21.06 -12.53
N ARG A 10 8.98 19.87 -13.04
CA ARG A 10 8.92 18.65 -12.24
C ARG A 10 10.33 18.41 -11.76
N ASN A 11 10.62 18.90 -10.55
CA ASN A 11 11.87 18.65 -9.86
C ASN A 11 12.16 17.15 -9.91
N HIS A 12 13.25 16.83 -10.58
CA HIS A 12 13.83 15.50 -10.67
C HIS A 12 14.23 15.06 -9.25
N LEU A 13 13.34 14.36 -8.56
CA LEU A 13 13.74 13.49 -7.46
C LEU A 13 13.67 12.06 -7.99
N LYS A 14 14.85 11.45 -8.11
CA LYS A 14 14.98 10.05 -8.51
C LYS A 14 14.32 9.21 -7.42
N PHE A 15 13.27 8.48 -7.81
CA PHE A 15 12.37 7.69 -6.96
C PHE A 15 13.02 6.44 -6.33
N THR A 16 14.34 6.44 -6.14
CA THR A 16 15.11 5.27 -5.68
C THR A 16 15.50 5.32 -4.21
N GLU A 17 15.18 6.37 -3.46
CA GLU A 17 15.43 6.46 -2.02
C GLU A 17 14.31 7.24 -1.33
N ILE A 18 13.08 6.70 -1.32
CA ILE A 18 12.06 7.14 -0.36
C ILE A 18 12.03 6.06 0.72
N THR A 19 12.56 6.40 1.88
CA THR A 19 12.56 5.57 3.08
C THR A 19 11.34 5.89 3.94
N VAL A 20 11.00 5.02 4.89
CA VAL A 20 9.85 5.22 5.81
C VAL A 20 9.91 6.58 6.52
N ASP A 21 11.10 7.15 6.70
CA ASP A 21 11.35 8.46 7.30
C ASP A 21 10.90 9.66 6.44
N ASP A 22 10.70 9.47 5.13
CA ASP A 22 10.28 10.54 4.21
C ASP A 22 8.76 10.78 4.25
N VAL A 23 7.97 9.76 4.61
CA VAL A 23 6.53 9.89 4.89
C VAL A 23 6.31 10.66 6.20
N VAL A 24 7.24 10.51 7.16
CA VAL A 24 7.25 11.28 8.41
C VAL A 24 7.63 12.75 8.18
N ASN A 25 8.29 13.09 7.06
CA ASN A 25 8.82 14.42 6.74
C ASN A 25 8.19 15.12 5.52
N ALA A 26 6.99 14.72 5.09
CA ALA A 26 6.19 15.45 4.10
C ALA A 26 6.08 16.96 4.46
N PRO A 27 5.98 17.88 3.47
CA PRO A 27 6.18 19.31 3.66
C PRO A 27 5.39 19.84 4.86
N LYS A 28 6.15 20.36 5.83
CA LYS A 28 5.64 20.96 7.06
C LYS A 28 4.50 21.91 6.74
N ILE A 29 3.30 21.57 7.20
CA ILE A 29 2.23 22.56 7.35
C ILE A 29 2.76 23.52 8.42
N GLU A 30 3.21 24.71 8.00
CA GLU A 30 3.66 25.77 8.90
C GLU A 30 2.55 26.05 9.92
N LYS A 31 2.72 25.56 11.15
CA LYS A 31 2.29 26.14 12.45
C LYS A 31 2.07 25.05 13.51
N TYR A 32 3.09 24.31 13.92
CA TYR A 32 3.07 23.67 15.24
C TYR A 32 4.50 23.63 15.80
N GLU A 33 4.79 24.52 16.74
CA GLU A 33 6.06 24.55 17.47
C GLU A 33 6.03 23.54 18.63
N SER A 34 7.10 22.73 18.65
CA SER A 34 7.76 22.07 19.80
C SER A 34 6.92 21.38 20.89
N GLY A 35 6.89 20.04 20.84
CA GLY A 35 6.62 19.17 21.98
C GLY A 35 7.37 17.84 21.85
N ASN A 36 8.27 17.57 22.80
CA ASN A 36 9.26 16.48 22.76
C ASN A 36 8.67 15.06 22.60
N PHE A 37 9.29 14.27 21.72
CA PHE A 37 9.10 12.83 21.57
C PHE A 37 9.87 12.08 22.66
N THR A 38 9.18 11.43 23.60
CA THR A 38 9.79 10.41 24.47
C THR A 38 9.12 9.06 24.25
N SER A 39 9.97 8.12 23.84
CA SER A 39 9.72 6.69 23.66
C SER A 39 8.95 6.06 24.82
N VAL A 40 7.85 5.36 24.52
CA VAL A 40 7.19 4.45 25.47
C VAL A 40 7.30 3.02 24.92
N THR A 41 8.01 2.20 25.68
CA THR A 41 8.14 0.75 25.52
C THR A 41 6.87 0.03 26.00
N SER A 42 6.63 -1.14 25.40
CA SER A 42 5.47 -2.03 25.57
C SER A 42 5.05 -2.33 27.01
N SER A 43 3.72 -2.35 27.23
CA SER A 43 2.94 -3.42 27.89
C SER A 43 1.65 -2.83 28.46
N ASN A 44 0.47 -3.20 27.92
CA ASN A 44 -0.74 -3.47 28.71
C ASN A 44 -1.92 -3.92 27.83
N ASN A 45 -2.57 -4.98 28.28
CA ASN A 45 -3.86 -5.45 27.78
C ASN A 45 -4.96 -4.43 28.09
N GLY A 46 -5.61 -3.91 27.04
CA GLY A 46 -6.79 -3.07 27.11
C GLY A 46 -7.10 -2.50 25.73
N CYS A 47 -8.19 -2.97 25.11
CA CYS A 47 -8.72 -2.45 23.85
C CYS A 47 -9.08 -0.96 23.98
N ALA A 48 -8.11 -0.10 23.69
CA ALA A 48 -8.29 1.28 23.35
C ALA A 48 -7.20 1.60 22.33
N HIS A 49 -7.40 1.16 21.08
CA HIS A 49 -6.56 1.60 19.98
C HIS A 49 -6.56 3.13 19.95
N ALA A 50 -5.43 3.72 20.34
CA ALA A 50 -5.25 5.15 20.28
C ALA A 50 -5.25 5.56 18.80
N VAL A 51 -6.38 6.08 18.32
CA VAL A 51 -6.46 6.68 16.99
C VAL A 51 -5.74 8.05 17.08
N PRO A 52 -4.86 8.40 16.13
CA PRO A 52 -4.19 9.71 16.16
C PRO A 52 -5.20 10.85 16.27
N GLU A 53 -4.85 11.91 17.02
CA GLU A 53 -5.74 13.05 17.30
C GLU A 53 -6.35 13.66 16.02
N ASP A 54 -5.59 13.69 14.93
CA ASP A 54 -6.05 14.26 13.65
C ASP A 54 -7.25 13.50 13.03
N TRP A 55 -7.46 12.22 13.38
CA TRP A 55 -8.56 11.39 12.86
C TRP A 55 -9.93 11.75 13.47
N TYR A 56 -9.99 12.56 14.53
CA TYR A 56 -11.25 13.11 15.03
C TYR A 56 -11.91 14.01 13.99
N GLN A 57 -11.13 14.65 13.12
CA GLN A 57 -11.64 15.41 11.99
C GLN A 57 -12.11 14.47 10.88
N LYS A 58 -13.35 14.68 10.41
CA LYS A 58 -14.00 13.77 9.46
C LYS A 58 -13.30 13.74 8.12
N GLU A 59 -12.98 14.91 7.62
CA GLU A 59 -12.36 15.13 6.33
C GLU A 59 -10.96 14.50 6.30
N TYR A 60 -10.25 14.56 7.43
CA TYR A 60 -8.94 13.92 7.57
C TYR A 60 -9.03 12.39 7.50
N ARG A 61 -9.90 11.75 8.29
CA ARG A 61 -10.04 10.29 8.27
C ARG A 61 -10.56 9.77 6.93
N GLU A 62 -11.41 10.51 6.23
CA GLU A 62 -11.88 10.15 4.87
C GLU A 62 -10.71 10.18 3.87
N ALA A 63 -9.92 11.26 3.86
CA ALA A 63 -8.76 11.38 2.97
C ALA A 63 -7.69 10.31 3.24
N ILE A 64 -7.43 9.98 4.51
CA ILE A 64 -6.48 8.91 4.88
C ILE A 64 -6.98 7.54 4.45
N VAL A 65 -8.28 7.26 4.55
CA VAL A 65 -8.86 6.00 4.06
C VAL A 65 -8.69 5.88 2.55
N GLU A 66 -9.00 6.93 1.79
CA GLU A 66 -8.85 6.92 0.33
C GLU A 66 -7.39 6.71 -0.09
N ALA A 67 -6.47 7.47 0.49
CA ALA A 67 -5.04 7.33 0.18
C ALA A 67 -4.47 5.97 0.60
N GLY A 68 -4.87 5.49 1.79
CA GLY A 68 -4.42 4.20 2.31
C GLY A 68 -4.89 3.03 1.46
N ILE A 69 -6.16 3.01 1.01
CA ILE A 69 -6.67 1.92 0.15
C ILE A 69 -5.87 1.81 -1.16
N GLU A 70 -5.61 2.92 -1.83
CA GLU A 70 -4.90 2.92 -3.12
C GLU A 70 -3.42 2.52 -2.96
N GLN A 71 -2.78 3.01 -1.91
CA GLN A 71 -1.44 2.59 -1.51
C GLN A 71 -1.41 1.08 -1.22
N ASP A 72 -2.27 0.60 -0.33
CA ASP A 72 -2.31 -0.80 0.10
C ASP A 72 -2.48 -1.75 -1.09
N ILE A 73 -3.39 -1.44 -2.02
CA ILE A 73 -3.61 -2.25 -3.23
C ILE A 73 -2.35 -2.26 -4.11
N ALA A 74 -1.77 -1.09 -4.40
CA ALA A 74 -0.60 -1.00 -5.27
C ALA A 74 0.60 -1.79 -4.71
N TRP A 75 0.86 -1.65 -3.41
CA TRP A 75 1.95 -2.37 -2.74
C TRP A 75 1.69 -3.86 -2.62
N GLN A 76 0.45 -4.29 -2.33
CA GLN A 76 0.11 -5.71 -2.34
C GLN A 76 0.39 -6.33 -3.70
N ILE A 77 -0.01 -5.70 -4.80
CA ILE A 77 0.25 -6.20 -6.16
C ILE A 77 1.75 -6.27 -6.45
N LEU A 78 2.48 -5.21 -6.11
CA LEU A 78 3.93 -5.12 -6.29
C LEU A 78 4.66 -6.22 -5.50
N ASN A 79 4.39 -6.33 -4.20
CA ASN A 79 5.04 -7.28 -3.30
C ASN A 79 4.75 -8.73 -3.70
N ASN A 80 3.49 -9.04 -4.03
CA ASN A 80 3.11 -10.37 -4.50
C ASN A 80 3.81 -10.75 -5.81
N ARG A 81 3.92 -9.81 -6.75
CA ARG A 81 4.65 -10.02 -8.00
C ARG A 81 6.14 -10.24 -7.74
N GLN A 82 6.77 -9.42 -6.90
CA GLN A 82 8.19 -9.49 -6.61
C GLN A 82 8.57 -10.76 -5.85
N LYS A 83 7.78 -11.17 -4.84
CA LYS A 83 8.00 -12.43 -4.10
C LYS A 83 7.92 -13.66 -5.01
N ARG A 84 7.02 -13.64 -6.00
CA ARG A 84 6.93 -14.65 -7.07
C ARG A 84 8.02 -14.53 -8.15
N LYS A 85 8.91 -13.54 -8.04
CA LYS A 85 10.00 -13.23 -9.00
C LYS A 85 9.50 -12.97 -10.41
N TRP A 86 8.30 -12.41 -10.56
CA TRP A 86 7.73 -12.08 -11.86
C TRP A 86 8.11 -10.66 -12.27
N THR A 87 8.37 -10.46 -13.55
CA THR A 87 8.45 -9.13 -14.17
C THR A 87 7.04 -8.56 -14.39
N GLN A 88 6.93 -7.24 -14.55
CA GLN A 88 5.65 -6.60 -14.89
C GLN A 88 5.03 -7.17 -16.18
N ARG A 89 5.86 -7.55 -17.16
CA ARG A 89 5.41 -8.19 -18.40
C ARG A 89 4.80 -9.57 -18.15
N GLN A 90 5.42 -10.38 -17.29
CA GLN A 90 4.90 -11.71 -16.95
C GLN A 90 3.55 -11.64 -16.21
N LEU A 91 3.38 -10.64 -15.33
CA LEU A 91 2.07 -10.39 -14.73
C LEU A 91 1.06 -9.91 -15.79
N ALA A 92 1.48 -9.05 -16.71
CA ALA A 92 0.61 -8.55 -17.78
C ALA A 92 0.10 -9.69 -18.68
N GLU A 93 0.97 -10.65 -19.02
CA GLU A 93 0.60 -11.85 -19.78
C GLU A 93 -0.46 -12.69 -19.08
N ARG A 94 -0.32 -12.91 -17.77
CA ARG A 94 -1.30 -13.66 -16.95
C ARG A 94 -2.64 -12.94 -16.87
N LEU A 95 -2.61 -11.61 -16.85
CA LEU A 95 -3.81 -10.76 -16.83
C LEU A 95 -4.43 -10.55 -18.22
N GLY A 96 -3.77 -10.99 -19.30
CA GLY A 96 -4.20 -10.70 -20.67
C GLY A 96 -4.20 -9.19 -20.99
N THR A 97 -3.22 -8.45 -20.47
CA THR A 97 -3.10 -6.99 -20.60
C THR A 97 -1.70 -6.55 -21.01
N GLN A 98 -1.46 -5.24 -21.08
CA GLN A 98 -0.14 -4.67 -21.39
C GLN A 98 0.65 -4.36 -20.12
N GLN A 99 1.98 -4.35 -20.21
CA GLN A 99 2.87 -3.95 -19.11
C GLN A 99 2.53 -2.56 -18.54
N SER A 100 2.10 -1.61 -19.39
CA SER A 100 1.66 -0.28 -18.98
C SER A 100 0.42 -0.28 -18.08
N ALA A 101 -0.43 -1.32 -18.16
CA ALA A 101 -1.55 -1.52 -17.25
C ALA A 101 -1.06 -2.04 -15.90
N VAL A 102 -0.11 -2.98 -15.88
CA VAL A 102 0.51 -3.46 -14.64
C VAL A 102 1.26 -2.35 -13.91
N ARG A 103 2.02 -1.52 -14.63
CA ARG A 103 2.66 -0.35 -14.02
C ARG A 103 1.65 0.54 -13.29
N ARG A 104 0.45 0.74 -13.85
CA ARG A 104 -0.62 1.53 -13.21
C ARG A 104 -1.26 0.80 -12.02
N LEU A 105 -1.30 -0.53 -12.05
CA LEU A 105 -1.74 -1.34 -10.91
C LEU A 105 -0.77 -1.28 -9.73
N GLU A 106 0.50 -0.96 -9.99
CA GLU A 106 1.56 -0.82 -8.98
C GLU A 106 1.83 0.65 -8.62
N ASP A 107 0.98 1.58 -9.05
CA ASP A 107 1.17 3.03 -8.88
C ASP A 107 0.13 3.58 -7.88
N PRO A 108 0.53 3.94 -6.64
CA PRO A 108 -0.38 4.45 -5.62
C PRO A 108 -1.11 5.74 -6.00
N GLU A 109 -0.55 6.53 -6.91
CA GLU A 109 -1.16 7.78 -7.37
C GLU A 109 -2.20 7.55 -8.48
N TYR A 110 -2.34 6.33 -9.00
CA TYR A 110 -3.28 6.06 -10.08
C TYR A 110 -4.74 6.12 -9.61
N GLY A 111 -5.02 5.61 -8.41
CA GLY A 111 -6.29 5.80 -7.69
C GLY A 111 -7.53 5.17 -8.34
N ARG A 112 -7.37 4.17 -9.22
CA ARG A 112 -8.46 3.68 -10.11
C ARG A 112 -8.39 2.19 -10.36
N HIS A 113 -8.72 1.39 -9.34
CA HIS A 113 -8.86 -0.05 -9.48
C HIS A 113 -10.33 -0.48 -9.43
N SER A 114 -10.77 -1.23 -10.44
CA SER A 114 -12.11 -1.85 -10.39
C SER A 114 -12.03 -3.18 -9.64
N LEU A 115 -13.10 -3.56 -8.92
CA LEU A 115 -13.21 -4.88 -8.28
C LEU A 115 -12.95 -6.01 -9.27
N ASN A 116 -13.48 -5.91 -10.50
CA ASN A 116 -13.24 -6.90 -11.55
C ASN A 116 -11.75 -7.03 -11.92
N THR A 117 -10.99 -5.94 -11.87
CA THR A 117 -9.54 -5.97 -12.09
C THR A 117 -8.85 -6.67 -10.93
N LEU A 118 -9.21 -6.36 -9.69
CA LEU A 118 -8.63 -6.98 -8.50
C LEU A 118 -8.91 -8.49 -8.44
N VAL A 119 -10.11 -8.92 -8.84
CA VAL A 119 -10.45 -10.35 -8.98
C VAL A 119 -9.53 -11.04 -9.99
N LYS A 120 -9.29 -10.43 -11.16
CA LYS A 120 -8.35 -10.98 -12.15
C LYS A 120 -6.92 -11.08 -11.61
N VAL A 121 -6.50 -10.10 -10.82
CA VAL A 121 -5.18 -10.11 -10.16
C VAL A 121 -5.10 -11.26 -9.15
N ALA A 122 -6.12 -11.43 -8.30
CA ALA A 122 -6.19 -12.54 -7.37
C ALA A 122 -6.12 -13.90 -8.08
N HIS A 123 -6.86 -14.08 -9.18
CA HIS A 123 -6.79 -15.29 -10.01
C HIS A 123 -5.41 -15.50 -10.64
N ALA A 124 -4.76 -14.43 -11.11
CA ALA A 124 -3.41 -14.52 -11.68
C ALA A 124 -2.35 -14.89 -10.64
N PHE A 125 -2.57 -14.54 -9.38
CA PHE A 125 -1.75 -14.92 -8.24
C PHE A 125 -2.13 -16.25 -7.59
N ASP A 126 -3.26 -16.84 -8.01
CA ASP A 126 -3.86 -18.04 -7.43
C ASP A 126 -4.17 -17.88 -5.93
N CYS A 127 -4.76 -16.74 -5.57
CA CYS A 127 -5.19 -16.42 -4.20
C CYS A 127 -6.62 -15.85 -4.17
N ALA A 128 -7.19 -15.70 -2.98
CA ALA A 128 -8.52 -15.15 -2.78
C ALA A 128 -8.50 -13.62 -2.59
N LEU A 129 -9.52 -12.92 -3.11
CA LEU A 129 -9.78 -11.51 -2.82
C LEU A 129 -10.87 -11.40 -1.73
N GLN A 130 -10.57 -10.75 -0.62
CA GLN A 130 -11.54 -10.42 0.43
C GLN A 130 -11.80 -8.90 0.45
N VAL A 131 -13.08 -8.51 0.45
CA VAL A 131 -13.50 -7.10 0.60
C VAL A 131 -14.36 -6.99 1.85
N ARG A 132 -13.98 -6.13 2.80
CA ARG A 132 -14.68 -5.92 4.08
C ARG A 132 -14.58 -4.47 4.53
N LEU A 133 -15.56 -4.02 5.32
CA LEU A 133 -15.57 -2.70 5.97
C LEU A 133 -15.04 -2.83 7.40
N LEU A 134 -14.21 -1.88 7.84
CA LEU A 134 -13.49 -1.93 9.11
C LEU A 134 -13.76 -0.71 9.99
N PRO A 135 -13.64 -0.84 11.32
CA PRO A 135 -13.45 0.30 12.20
C PRO A 135 -12.14 1.04 11.86
N PHE A 136 -12.11 2.36 12.00
CA PHE A 136 -10.91 3.19 11.71
C PHE A 136 -9.66 2.76 12.48
N SER A 137 -9.83 2.30 13.73
CA SER A 137 -8.72 1.80 14.54
C SER A 137 -8.04 0.58 13.93
N GLU A 138 -8.81 -0.35 13.36
CA GLU A 138 -8.28 -1.55 12.70
C GLU A 138 -7.66 -1.21 11.35
N PHE A 139 -8.28 -0.30 10.59
CA PHE A 139 -7.72 0.20 9.34
C PHE A 139 -6.33 0.82 9.56
N ALA A 140 -6.18 1.66 10.59
CA ALA A 140 -4.91 2.29 10.94
C ALA A 140 -3.78 1.28 11.20
N GLU A 141 -4.08 0.13 11.81
CA GLU A 141 -3.07 -0.91 12.03
C GLU A 141 -2.67 -1.61 10.73
N ILE A 142 -3.66 -1.98 9.92
CA ILE A 142 -3.44 -2.72 8.67
C ILE A 142 -2.66 -1.86 7.68
N SER A 143 -3.06 -0.60 7.49
CA SER A 143 -2.41 0.32 6.55
C SER A 143 -0.98 0.67 6.95
N ASN A 144 -0.62 0.52 8.24
CA ASN A 144 0.74 0.75 8.72
C ASN A 144 1.69 -0.44 8.46
N ASN A 145 1.17 -1.63 8.10
CA ASN A 145 1.99 -2.82 7.88
C ASN A 145 1.99 -3.26 6.40
N LEU A 146 2.73 -2.54 5.57
CA LEU A 146 2.92 -2.82 4.14
C LEU A 146 4.17 -3.65 3.83
N SER A 147 4.69 -4.38 4.82
CA SER A 147 5.85 -5.25 4.61
C SER A 147 5.54 -6.33 3.56
N PRO A 148 6.52 -6.74 2.74
CA PRO A 148 6.34 -7.85 1.81
C PRO A 148 5.88 -9.14 2.48
N GLU A 149 6.23 -9.37 3.75
CA GLU A 149 5.83 -10.52 4.53
C GLU A 149 4.35 -10.45 4.95
N ALA A 150 3.87 -9.29 5.39
CA ALA A 150 2.48 -9.09 5.80
C ALA A 150 1.50 -9.05 4.61
N THR A 151 1.98 -8.63 3.44
CA THR A 151 1.14 -8.41 2.25
C THR A 151 1.21 -9.56 1.23
N PHE A 152 2.14 -10.50 1.38
CA PHE A 152 2.25 -11.64 0.48
C PHE A 152 1.11 -12.64 0.74
N ALA A 153 0.28 -12.85 -0.27
CA ALA A 153 -0.69 -13.93 -0.31
C ALA A 153 -0.05 -15.10 -1.06
N ALA A 154 0.20 -16.22 -0.40
CA ALA A 154 0.71 -17.42 -1.07
C ALA A 154 -0.32 -17.92 -2.10
N SER A 155 0.16 -18.62 -3.13
CA SER A 155 -0.75 -19.36 -4.01
C SER A 155 -1.30 -20.59 -3.29
N PHE A 156 -2.45 -21.10 -3.75
CA PHE A 156 -3.03 -22.32 -3.19
C PHE A 156 -2.01 -23.47 -3.13
N ILE A 157 -1.26 -23.70 -4.21
CA ILE A 157 -0.24 -24.76 -4.22
C ILE A 157 0.84 -24.54 -3.16
N GLU A 158 1.37 -23.31 -3.03
CA GLU A 158 2.42 -22.98 -2.05
C GLU A 158 1.96 -23.16 -0.60
N GLU A 159 0.68 -22.88 -0.31
CA GLU A 159 0.08 -23.12 1.01
C GLU A 159 0.10 -24.61 1.40
N PHE A 160 -0.20 -25.50 0.45
CA PHE A 160 -0.32 -26.93 0.71
C PHE A 160 0.99 -27.73 0.54
N THR A 161 2.00 -27.20 -0.15
CA THR A 161 3.32 -27.85 -0.25
C THR A 161 4.20 -27.63 0.99
N ASN A 162 4.05 -26.51 1.67
CA ASN A 162 4.84 -26.21 2.87
C ASN A 162 4.39 -27.00 4.12
N GLY A 163 3.22 -27.65 4.06
CA GLY A 163 2.68 -28.47 5.16
C GLY A 163 3.12 -29.94 5.14
N SER A 164 3.82 -30.41 4.10
CA SER A 164 4.22 -31.83 3.96
C SER A 164 5.64 -32.17 4.38
N GLU A 165 6.44 -31.19 4.85
CA GLU A 165 7.85 -31.41 5.22
C GLU A 165 8.08 -31.62 6.73
N GLU A 166 7.04 -31.58 7.58
CA GLU A 166 7.18 -31.74 9.05
C GLU A 166 6.84 -33.14 9.63
N GLU A 167 6.58 -34.17 8.81
CA GLU A 167 6.35 -35.54 9.31
C GLU A 167 7.30 -36.58 8.68
N ILE A 168 8.53 -36.69 9.19
CA ILE A 168 9.33 -37.95 9.21
C ILE A 168 10.16 -38.04 10.48
#